data_AF-A0A165UIN2-F1
#
_entry.id   AF-A0A165UIN2-F1
#
_cell.length_a   1.000
_cell.length_b   1.000
_cell.length_c   1.000
_cell.angle_alpha   90.00
_cell.angle_beta   90.00
_cell.angle_gamma   90.00
#
_symmetry.space_group_name_H-M   'P 1'
#
loop_
_entity.id
_entity.type
_entity.pdbx_description
1 polymer ?
#
loop_
_entity_poly.entity_id
_entity_poly.type
_entity_poly.pdbx_seq_one_letter_code
_entity_poly.pdbx_strand_id
1 'polypeptide(L)'
;MPMDVALRWATGMQCIDRLLKEAHFYENQLKGLQGSAVPKFYGFYVGRTDDIDIGCLLVEWCGGEPHPDLWERKYVTRCRRRLQQYHDCVAESVLSFSRQMLLVAARIHAMRVCHGRLSDGRHFVASSKDNTMRIVNFSHASVHSCPGGTPLLLNPDGSEDAPERCSRCPELALLEETYGPDTGMDAYRLRQANGLEYRWPNASGELDL
;
A
#
# COMPACT_ATOMS: atom_id res chain seq x y z
N MET A 1 -18.04 -1.67 25.59
CA MET A 1 -16.93 -0.86 25.07
C MET A 1 -17.44 -0.17 23.81
N PRO A 2 -17.38 1.17 23.69
CA PRO A 2 -17.68 1.85 22.44
C PRO A 2 -16.70 1.39 21.33
N MET A 3 -17.19 1.26 20.11
CA MET A 3 -16.39 0.91 18.94
C MET A 3 -16.32 2.11 18.00
N ASP A 4 -15.12 2.55 17.66
CA ASP A 4 -14.93 3.59 16.65
C ASP A 4 -15.09 3.00 15.24
N VAL A 5 -15.95 3.62 14.45
CA VAL A 5 -16.31 3.18 13.10
C VAL A 5 -16.07 4.29 12.08
N ALA A 6 -15.60 3.92 10.90
CA ALA A 6 -15.62 4.77 9.73
C ALA A 6 -16.91 4.49 8.95
N LEU A 7 -17.69 5.53 8.68
CA LEU A 7 -18.85 5.48 7.81
C LEU A 7 -18.48 6.06 6.45
N ARG A 8 -18.66 5.25 5.40
CA ARG A 8 -18.68 5.75 4.03
C ARG A 8 -20.09 5.60 3.48
N TRP A 9 -20.61 6.64 2.86
CA TRP A 9 -21.97 6.64 2.33
C TRP A 9 -22.01 7.11 0.88
N ALA A 10 -23.09 6.75 0.20
CA ALA A 10 -23.35 7.12 -1.18
C ALA A 10 -24.86 7.30 -1.39
N THR A 11 -25.23 8.20 -2.30
CA THR A 11 -26.61 8.41 -2.75
C THR A 11 -26.76 8.07 -4.23
N GLY A 12 -27.97 7.67 -4.60
CA GLY A 12 -28.30 7.26 -5.96
C GLY A 12 -27.79 5.85 -6.30
N MET A 13 -28.61 5.09 -7.04
CA MET A 13 -28.40 3.65 -7.21
C MET A 13 -27.01 3.29 -7.77
N GLN A 14 -26.50 4.03 -8.75
CA GLN A 14 -25.18 3.73 -9.33
C GLN A 14 -24.02 3.85 -8.32
N CYS A 15 -24.09 4.81 -7.41
CA CYS A 15 -23.06 4.99 -6.39
C CYS A 15 -23.22 3.97 -5.26
N ILE A 16 -24.46 3.64 -4.90
CA ILE A 16 -24.80 2.57 -3.95
C ILE A 16 -24.29 1.22 -4.47
N ASP A 17 -24.48 0.91 -5.74
CA ASP A 17 -24.00 -0.34 -6.35
C ASP A 17 -22.47 -0.46 -6.30
N ARG A 18 -21.74 0.64 -6.50
CA ARG A 18 -20.27 0.65 -6.35
C ARG A 18 -19.86 0.39 -4.90
N LEU A 19 -20.59 0.94 -3.94
CA LEU A 19 -20.32 0.76 -2.52
C LEU A 19 -20.69 -0.66 -2.05
N LEU A 20 -21.77 -1.23 -2.59
CA LEU A 20 -22.17 -2.63 -2.39
C LEU A 20 -21.13 -3.59 -2.99
N LYS A 21 -20.61 -3.29 -4.19
CA LYS A 21 -19.50 -4.05 -4.79
C LYS A 21 -18.28 -4.06 -3.86
N GLU A 22 -17.91 -2.92 -3.28
CA GLU A 22 -16.84 -2.84 -2.29
C GLU A 22 -17.15 -3.68 -1.04
N ALA A 23 -18.38 -3.61 -0.50
CA ALA A 23 -18.81 -4.43 0.64
C ALA A 23 -18.63 -5.94 0.35
N HIS A 24 -18.92 -6.37 -0.88
CA HIS A 24 -18.76 -7.77 -1.29
C HIS A 24 -17.30 -8.25 -1.17
N PHE A 25 -16.31 -7.40 -1.46
CA PHE A 25 -14.90 -7.77 -1.25
C PHE A 25 -14.57 -7.98 0.22
N TYR A 26 -15.08 -7.11 1.10
CA TYR A 26 -14.88 -7.23 2.54
C TYR A 26 -15.51 -8.52 3.10
N GLU A 27 -16.72 -8.86 2.65
CA GLU A 27 -17.45 -10.05 3.12
C GLU A 27 -16.83 -11.37 2.62
N ASN A 28 -16.19 -11.34 1.45
CA ASN A 28 -15.67 -12.52 0.77
C ASN A 28 -14.15 -12.55 0.78
N GLN A 29 -13.50 -12.05 -0.29
CA GLN A 29 -12.07 -12.24 -0.54
C GLN A 29 -11.19 -11.67 0.57
N LEU A 30 -11.62 -10.59 1.23
CA LEU A 30 -10.81 -9.90 2.23
C LEU A 30 -11.11 -10.32 3.67
N LYS A 31 -12.04 -11.26 3.89
CA LYS A 31 -12.49 -11.68 5.24
C LYS A 31 -11.33 -12.11 6.14
N GLY A 32 -10.36 -12.85 5.59
CA GLY A 32 -9.16 -13.31 6.31
C GLY A 32 -8.11 -12.22 6.58
N LEU A 33 -8.25 -11.03 5.98
CA LEU A 33 -7.30 -9.92 6.10
C LEU A 33 -7.81 -8.79 7.02
N GLN A 34 -9.05 -8.88 7.47
CA GLN A 34 -9.71 -7.87 8.29
C GLN A 34 -8.98 -7.66 9.63
N GLY A 35 -8.76 -6.40 9.99
CA GLY A 35 -8.02 -5.99 11.18
C GLY A 35 -6.51 -6.20 11.09
N SER A 36 -5.96 -6.52 9.91
CA SER A 36 -4.51 -6.72 9.74
C SER A 36 -3.90 -6.19 8.43
N ALA A 37 -4.61 -6.25 7.31
CA ALA A 37 -4.20 -5.61 6.05
C ALA A 37 -5.33 -4.75 5.46
N VAL A 38 -6.57 -4.99 5.89
CA VAL A 38 -7.73 -4.15 5.60
C VAL A 38 -8.50 -3.89 6.90
N PRO A 39 -9.32 -2.83 6.99
CA PRO A 39 -10.19 -2.59 8.14
C PRO A 39 -11.15 -3.76 8.41
N LYS A 40 -11.58 -3.92 9.66
CA LYS A 40 -12.71 -4.82 9.96
C LYS A 40 -13.99 -4.29 9.32
N PHE A 41 -14.80 -5.17 8.76
CA PHE A 41 -16.07 -4.85 8.15
C PHE A 41 -17.21 -5.14 9.12
N TYR A 42 -18.09 -4.16 9.33
CA TYR A 42 -19.21 -4.29 10.24
C TYR A 42 -20.54 -4.48 9.52
N GLY A 43 -20.65 -4.01 8.27
CA GLY A 43 -21.84 -4.24 7.46
C GLY A 43 -22.03 -3.20 6.37
N PHE A 44 -22.95 -3.51 5.47
CA PHE A 44 -23.48 -2.60 4.48
C PHE A 44 -24.99 -2.47 4.68
N TYR A 45 -25.48 -1.24 4.72
CA TYR A 45 -26.87 -0.92 5.01
C TYR A 45 -27.42 -0.01 3.93
N VAL A 46 -28.67 -0.23 3.54
CA VAL A 46 -29.38 0.62 2.60
C VAL A 46 -30.61 1.17 3.30
N GLY A 47 -30.86 2.47 3.14
CA GLY A 47 -32.03 3.15 3.67
C GLY A 47 -32.52 4.21 2.70
N ARG A 48 -33.66 4.80 3.01
CA ARG A 48 -34.25 5.91 2.25
C ARG A 48 -34.62 7.03 3.20
N THR A 49 -34.24 8.25 2.83
CA THR A 49 -34.58 9.49 3.56
C THR A 49 -35.01 10.54 2.54
N ASP A 50 -36.18 11.15 2.73
CA ASP A 50 -36.71 12.21 1.84
C ASP A 50 -36.66 11.82 0.34
N ASP A 51 -37.10 10.61 0.02
CA ASP A 51 -37.07 10.00 -1.33
C ASP A 51 -35.67 9.80 -1.95
N ILE A 52 -34.60 9.97 -1.17
CA ILE A 52 -33.22 9.71 -1.58
C ILE A 52 -32.80 8.36 -1.01
N ASP A 53 -32.43 7.42 -1.89
CA ASP A 53 -31.77 6.19 -1.49
C ASP A 53 -30.34 6.47 -1.02
N ILE A 54 -29.97 5.91 0.13
CA ILE A 54 -28.67 6.05 0.78
C ILE A 54 -28.12 4.65 1.06
N GLY A 55 -26.88 4.39 0.63
CA GLY A 55 -26.10 3.21 0.99
C GLY A 55 -24.98 3.59 1.95
N CYS A 56 -24.76 2.78 2.99
CA CYS A 56 -23.79 3.02 4.07
C CYS A 56 -22.91 1.79 4.28
N LEU A 57 -21.60 1.96 4.14
CA LEU A 57 -20.57 0.98 4.44
C LEU A 57 -19.94 1.33 5.79
N LEU A 58 -20.00 0.40 6.74
CA LEU A 58 -19.39 0.55 8.06
C LEU A 58 -18.15 -0.34 8.17
N VAL A 59 -17.01 0.28 8.47
CA VAL A 59 -15.74 -0.41 8.69
C VAL A 59 -15.02 0.15 9.93
N GLU A 60 -13.96 -0.53 10.35
CA GLU A 60 -13.09 -0.08 11.43
C GLU A 60 -12.52 1.31 11.14
N TRP A 61 -12.60 2.20 12.15
CA TRP A 61 -11.87 3.45 12.13
C TRP A 61 -10.38 3.21 12.39
N CYS A 62 -9.55 3.55 11.41
CA CYS A 62 -8.09 3.40 11.49
C CYS A 62 -7.35 4.68 11.93
N GLY A 63 -8.04 5.76 12.31
CA GLY A 63 -7.38 6.99 12.78
C GLY A 63 -7.45 8.19 11.85
N GLY A 64 -8.17 8.09 10.72
CA GLY A 64 -8.71 9.25 9.98
C GLY A 64 -7.77 10.07 9.11
N GLU A 65 -6.46 9.94 9.27
CA GLU A 65 -5.51 10.60 8.38
C GLU A 65 -5.05 9.59 7.31
N PRO A 66 -5.56 9.68 6.06
CA PRO A 66 -4.85 9.06 4.95
C PRO A 66 -3.44 9.62 4.99
N HIS A 67 -2.44 8.76 4.84
CA HIS A 67 -1.06 9.21 4.95
C HIS A 67 -0.88 10.37 3.95
N PRO A 68 -0.62 11.60 4.41
CA PRO A 68 -0.43 12.72 3.50
C PRO A 68 0.72 12.31 2.59
N ASP A 69 0.60 12.62 1.29
CA ASP A 69 1.57 12.33 0.25
C ASP A 69 2.98 12.21 0.83
N LEU A 70 3.71 11.16 0.47
CA LEU A 70 5.06 10.77 0.92
C LEU A 70 6.16 11.85 0.73
N TRP A 71 5.81 13.13 0.73
CA TRP A 71 6.65 14.29 0.56
C TRP A 71 6.35 15.49 1.49
N GLU A 72 5.18 15.64 2.16
CA GLU A 72 5.00 16.74 3.12
C GLU A 72 5.65 16.46 4.49
N ARG A 73 6.98 16.45 4.50
CA ARG A 73 7.91 17.27 5.32
C ARG A 73 7.47 17.91 6.66
N LYS A 74 6.47 17.41 7.40
CA LYS A 74 5.98 18.09 8.64
C LYS A 74 5.98 17.28 9.93
N TYR A 75 6.50 16.05 9.94
CA TYR A 75 6.73 15.29 11.19
C TYR A 75 8.18 15.23 11.63
N VAL A 76 9.02 16.20 11.25
CA VAL A 76 10.35 16.32 11.85
C VAL A 76 10.60 17.71 12.44
N THR A 77 9.76 18.07 13.40
CA THR A 77 10.05 19.21 14.28
C THR A 77 10.05 18.79 15.75
N ARG A 78 10.84 17.77 16.11
CA ARG A 78 11.33 17.64 17.50
C ARG A 78 12.64 16.86 17.71
N CYS A 79 13.60 16.92 16.78
CA CYS A 79 14.99 16.56 17.08
C CYS A 79 15.95 17.65 16.60
N ARG A 80 16.27 18.59 17.49
CA ARG A 80 17.13 19.76 17.19
C ARG A 80 18.59 19.51 17.59
N ARG A 81 19.18 18.34 17.29
CA ARG A 81 20.64 18.12 17.40
C ARG A 81 21.16 17.13 16.35
N ARG A 82 22.10 17.61 15.52
CA ARG A 82 22.91 16.92 14.48
C ARG A 82 22.19 16.48 13.18
N LEU A 83 22.54 17.16 12.08
CA LEU A 83 22.02 16.96 10.72
C LEU A 83 22.29 15.56 10.13
N GLN A 84 23.36 14.88 10.53
CA GLN A 84 23.69 13.54 9.99
C GLN A 84 22.72 12.46 10.49
N GLN A 85 22.37 12.49 11.79
CA GLN A 85 21.47 11.52 12.42
C GLN A 85 20.00 11.68 11.94
N TYR A 86 19.67 12.87 11.46
CA TYR A 86 18.36 13.19 10.89
C TYR A 86 18.13 12.50 9.54
N HIS A 87 19.16 12.39 8.69
CA HIS A 87 19.05 11.70 7.40
C HIS A 87 18.83 10.20 7.57
N ASP A 88 19.55 9.57 8.50
CA ASP A 88 19.47 8.13 8.71
C ASP A 88 18.12 7.72 9.32
N CYS A 89 17.61 8.45 10.33
CA CYS A 89 16.29 8.16 10.92
C CYS A 89 15.13 8.38 9.93
N VAL A 90 15.22 9.38 9.05
CA VAL A 90 14.19 9.64 8.04
C VAL A 90 14.22 8.58 6.94
N ALA A 91 15.40 8.18 6.47
CA ALA A 91 15.54 7.11 5.48
C ALA A 91 15.03 5.77 6.03
N GLU A 92 15.37 5.41 7.27
CA GLU A 92 14.92 4.17 7.92
C GLU A 92 13.39 4.14 8.10
N SER A 93 12.78 5.27 8.48
CA SER A 93 11.33 5.40 8.64
C SER A 93 10.59 5.32 7.30
N VAL A 94 11.09 5.97 6.24
CA VAL A 94 10.49 5.96 4.90
C VAL A 94 10.60 4.57 4.25
N LEU A 95 11.77 3.92 4.35
CA LEU A 95 11.96 2.55 3.85
C LEU A 95 11.06 1.55 4.59
N SER A 96 10.86 1.73 5.91
CA SER A 96 9.94 0.90 6.68
C SER A 96 8.48 1.04 6.22
N PHE A 97 8.10 2.22 5.72
CA PHE A 97 6.74 2.53 5.30
C PHE A 97 6.42 1.98 3.91
N SER A 98 7.27 2.26 2.92
CA SER A 98 7.14 1.73 1.56
C SER A 98 7.11 0.20 1.57
N ARG A 99 7.96 -0.41 2.41
CA ARG A 99 7.93 -1.86 2.66
C ARG A 99 6.59 -2.33 3.20
N GLN A 100 5.99 -1.63 4.16
CA GLN A 100 4.68 -2.01 4.69
C GLN A 100 3.57 -1.90 3.65
N MET A 101 3.55 -0.83 2.83
CA MET A 101 2.58 -0.66 1.72
C MET A 101 2.65 -1.84 0.75
N LEU A 102 3.86 -2.17 0.32
CA LEU A 102 4.15 -3.30 -0.56
C LEU A 102 3.70 -4.64 0.06
N LEU A 103 3.98 -4.87 1.34
CA LEU A 103 3.58 -6.10 2.04
C LEU A 103 2.06 -6.23 2.16
N VAL A 104 1.33 -5.16 2.51
CA VAL A 104 -0.14 -5.26 2.59
C VAL A 104 -0.79 -5.38 1.22
N ALA A 105 -0.21 -4.78 0.18
CA ALA A 105 -0.65 -4.98 -1.20
C ALA A 105 -0.48 -6.44 -1.62
N ALA A 106 0.69 -7.03 -1.38
CA ALA A 106 0.92 -8.44 -1.67
C ALA A 106 -0.08 -9.38 -0.97
N ARG A 107 -0.51 -9.04 0.25
CA ARG A 107 -1.53 -9.82 0.98
C ARG A 107 -2.89 -9.80 0.30
N ILE A 108 -3.36 -8.65 -0.21
CA ILE A 108 -4.64 -8.61 -0.93
C ILE A 108 -4.55 -9.32 -2.29
N HIS A 109 -3.38 -9.27 -2.94
CA HIS A 109 -3.12 -9.97 -4.19
C HIS A 109 -3.05 -11.49 -4.01
N ALA A 110 -2.54 -11.97 -2.87
CA ALA A 110 -2.60 -13.39 -2.50
C ALA A 110 -4.06 -13.89 -2.36
N MET A 111 -5.01 -13.00 -2.07
CA MET A 111 -6.45 -13.26 -2.09
C MET A 111 -7.08 -13.06 -3.47
N ARG A 112 -6.27 -12.95 -4.53
CA ARG A 112 -6.70 -12.72 -5.91
C ARG A 112 -7.44 -11.39 -6.12
N VAL A 113 -7.19 -10.40 -5.28
CA VAL A 113 -7.78 -9.07 -5.39
C VAL A 113 -6.76 -8.07 -5.92
N CYS A 114 -7.10 -7.46 -7.06
CA CYS A 114 -6.46 -6.25 -7.57
C CYS A 114 -7.29 -5.06 -7.11
N HIS A 115 -6.68 -4.07 -6.46
CA HIS A 115 -7.38 -2.89 -5.95
C HIS A 115 -7.63 -1.86 -7.08
N GLY A 116 -6.70 -1.75 -8.02
CA GLY A 116 -6.76 -0.95 -9.25
C GLY A 116 -6.31 0.51 -9.12
N ARG A 117 -5.91 0.97 -7.92
CA ARG A 117 -5.60 2.40 -7.64
C ARG A 117 -4.58 2.63 -6.52
N LEU A 118 -3.79 1.62 -6.14
CA LEU A 118 -2.87 1.76 -5.01
C LEU A 118 -1.67 2.69 -5.27
N SER A 119 -1.34 3.01 -6.52
CA SER A 119 -0.16 3.80 -6.86
C SER A 119 -0.18 5.25 -6.39
N ASP A 120 -1.34 5.81 -6.03
CA ASP A 120 -1.45 7.18 -5.56
C ASP A 120 -1.22 7.35 -4.04
N GLY A 121 -1.05 6.25 -3.31
CA GLY A 121 -0.80 6.25 -1.86
C GLY A 121 -2.01 6.58 -0.98
N ARG A 122 -3.09 7.15 -1.52
CA ARG A 122 -4.24 7.67 -0.75
C ARG A 122 -5.13 6.58 -0.16
N HIS A 123 -4.95 5.36 -0.64
CA HIS A 123 -5.68 4.16 -0.23
C HIS A 123 -5.01 3.43 0.94
N PHE A 124 -3.91 3.96 1.45
CA PHE A 124 -3.17 3.43 2.58
C PHE A 124 -3.41 4.28 3.83
N VAL A 125 -3.81 3.63 4.92
CA VAL A 125 -4.06 4.27 6.22
C VAL A 125 -3.30 3.52 7.30
N ALA A 126 -2.50 4.23 8.10
CA ALA A 126 -1.86 3.65 9.27
C ALA A 126 -2.86 3.58 10.42
N SER A 127 -3.10 2.39 10.96
CA SER A 127 -3.99 2.19 12.10
C SER A 127 -3.40 2.81 13.35
N SER A 128 -4.07 3.80 13.94
CA SER A 128 -3.63 4.45 15.18
C SER A 128 -3.61 3.52 16.41
N LYS A 129 -4.26 2.35 16.33
CA LYS A 129 -4.35 1.38 17.43
C LYS A 129 -3.11 0.49 17.54
N ASP A 130 -2.54 0.11 16.40
CA ASP A 130 -1.45 -0.87 16.33
C ASP A 130 -0.30 -0.46 15.40
N ASN A 131 -0.36 0.74 14.82
CA ASN A 131 0.61 1.31 13.89
C ASN A 131 0.87 0.46 12.64
N THR A 132 -0.09 -0.37 12.26
CA THR A 132 0.05 -1.22 11.06
C THR A 132 -0.75 -0.67 9.89
N MET A 133 -0.25 -0.91 8.68
CA MET A 133 -0.85 -0.40 7.45
C MET A 133 -2.17 -1.11 7.10
N ARG A 134 -3.12 -0.35 6.55
CA ARG A 134 -4.43 -0.84 6.08
C ARG A 134 -4.70 -0.29 4.69
N ILE A 135 -5.18 -1.14 3.79
CA ILE A 135 -5.72 -0.72 2.50
C ILE A 135 -7.22 -0.48 2.64
N VAL A 136 -7.70 0.65 2.11
CA VAL A 136 -9.10 1.07 2.14
C VAL A 136 -9.62 1.44 0.74
N ASN A 137 -10.94 1.50 0.58
CA ASN A 137 -11.63 1.94 -0.65
C ASN A 137 -11.45 0.98 -1.85
N PHE A 138 -12.09 -0.19 -1.76
CA PHE A 138 -12.11 -1.24 -2.79
C PHE A 138 -13.15 -1.04 -3.90
N SER A 139 -13.68 0.18 -4.09
CA SER A 139 -14.68 0.49 -5.13
C SER A 139 -14.21 0.15 -6.56
N HIS A 140 -12.90 0.24 -6.81
CA HIS A 140 -12.27 -0.11 -8.08
C HIS A 140 -11.72 -1.54 -8.14
N ALA A 141 -11.87 -2.30 -7.05
CA ALA A 141 -11.28 -3.61 -6.96
C ALA A 141 -11.91 -4.62 -7.94
N SER A 142 -11.12 -5.59 -8.33
CA SER A 142 -11.50 -6.69 -9.21
C SER A 142 -10.83 -7.98 -8.75
N VAL A 143 -11.50 -9.10 -8.99
CA VAL A 143 -10.87 -10.41 -8.84
C VAL A 143 -10.02 -10.64 -10.10
N HIS A 144 -8.78 -11.05 -9.90
CA HIS A 144 -7.87 -11.37 -10.99
C HIS A 144 -7.10 -12.66 -10.70
N SER A 145 -6.27 -13.12 -11.64
CA SER A 145 -5.35 -14.23 -11.41
C SER A 145 -3.92 -13.72 -11.39
N CYS A 146 -3.40 -13.42 -10.20
CA CYS A 146 -1.96 -13.30 -9.96
C CYS A 146 -1.54 -14.52 -9.12
N PRO A 147 -0.35 -15.10 -9.37
CA PRO A 147 0.23 -16.13 -8.49
C PRO A 147 0.46 -15.64 -7.05
N GLY A 148 0.22 -14.34 -6.78
CA GLY A 148 0.78 -13.65 -5.65
C GLY A 148 2.25 -13.32 -5.92
N GLY A 149 2.82 -12.48 -5.09
CA GLY A 149 4.24 -12.18 -5.13
C GLY A 149 4.59 -11.39 -3.88
N THR A 150 5.65 -11.81 -3.20
CA THR A 150 6.27 -10.93 -2.21
C THR A 150 6.99 -9.84 -3.01
N PRO A 151 6.75 -8.56 -2.73
CA PRO A 151 7.51 -7.48 -3.32
C PRO A 151 8.98 -7.77 -3.08
N LEU A 152 9.85 -7.56 -4.08
CA LEU A 152 11.28 -7.82 -3.94
C LEU A 152 11.84 -6.95 -2.81
N LEU A 153 11.87 -7.51 -1.58
CA LEU A 153 12.81 -7.11 -0.56
C LEU A 153 14.15 -7.48 -1.16
N LEU A 154 15.04 -6.50 -1.32
CA LEU A 154 16.43 -6.69 -1.75
C LEU A 154 16.92 -8.10 -1.41
N ASN A 155 17.11 -8.96 -2.41
CA ASN A 155 17.98 -10.13 -2.24
C ASN A 155 19.40 -9.56 -2.39
N PRO A 156 20.17 -9.40 -1.30
CA PRO A 156 21.54 -8.89 -1.37
C PRO A 156 22.48 -9.80 -2.17
N ASP A 157 22.02 -11.00 -2.53
CA ASP A 157 22.82 -12.14 -2.98
C ASP A 157 22.33 -12.74 -4.31
N GLY A 158 21.26 -12.21 -4.92
CA GLY A 158 20.81 -12.63 -6.25
C GLY A 158 20.47 -14.13 -6.38
N SER A 159 20.15 -14.79 -5.27
CA SER A 159 19.86 -16.22 -5.24
C SER A 159 18.56 -16.55 -6.00
N GLU A 160 18.53 -17.74 -6.60
CA GLU A 160 17.40 -18.28 -7.38
C GLU A 160 16.08 -18.42 -6.59
N ASP A 161 16.10 -18.18 -5.27
CA ASP A 161 14.95 -18.24 -4.37
C ASP A 161 14.16 -16.91 -4.26
N ALA A 162 14.53 -15.89 -5.04
CA ALA A 162 13.72 -14.67 -5.15
C ALA A 162 12.33 -15.01 -5.69
N PRO A 163 11.22 -14.68 -5.00
CA PRO A 163 9.90 -14.93 -5.55
C PRO A 163 9.76 -14.17 -6.86
N GLU A 164 9.35 -14.89 -7.92
CA GLU A 164 9.19 -14.30 -9.24
C GLU A 164 8.31 -13.05 -9.16
N ARG A 165 8.76 -11.95 -9.77
CA ARG A 165 7.92 -10.77 -9.98
C ARG A 165 6.59 -11.22 -10.57
N CYS A 166 5.46 -10.77 -10.01
CA CYS A 166 4.16 -10.99 -10.65
C CYS A 166 4.10 -10.14 -11.93
N SER A 167 4.74 -10.61 -13.00
CA SER A 167 4.78 -10.01 -14.34
C SER A 167 3.40 -9.91 -14.98
N ARG A 168 2.42 -10.63 -14.41
CA ARG A 168 1.02 -10.67 -14.85
C ARG A 168 0.13 -9.65 -14.15
N CYS A 169 0.62 -8.90 -13.16
CA CYS A 169 -0.16 -7.87 -12.48
C CYS A 169 0.45 -6.47 -12.65
N PRO A 170 -0.19 -5.60 -13.45
CA PRO A 170 0.25 -4.21 -13.60
C PRO A 170 0.24 -3.42 -12.28
N GLU A 171 -0.69 -3.71 -11.36
CA GLU A 171 -0.75 -2.99 -10.07
C GLU A 171 0.47 -3.30 -9.19
N LEU A 172 0.83 -4.57 -9.00
CA LEU A 172 2.01 -4.91 -8.18
C LEU A 172 3.30 -4.42 -8.83
N ALA A 173 3.43 -4.51 -10.15
CA ALA A 173 4.59 -4.00 -10.88
C ALA A 173 4.74 -2.48 -10.69
N LEU A 174 3.63 -1.73 -10.82
CA LEU A 174 3.62 -0.29 -10.60
C LEU A 174 3.92 0.07 -9.14
N LEU A 175 3.42 -0.71 -8.19
CA LEU A 175 3.74 -0.52 -6.77
C LEU A 175 5.22 -0.78 -6.47
N GLU A 176 5.82 -1.81 -7.06
CA GLU A 176 7.27 -2.06 -6.95
C GLU A 176 8.07 -0.91 -7.60
N GLU A 177 7.63 -0.37 -8.73
CA GLU A 177 8.24 0.81 -9.35
C GLU A 177 8.05 2.10 -8.55
N THR A 178 6.98 2.21 -7.76
CA THR A 178 6.67 3.44 -6.98
C THR A 178 7.29 3.40 -5.58
N TYR A 179 7.26 2.23 -4.94
CA TYR A 179 7.59 2.04 -3.52
C TYR A 179 8.71 1.02 -3.28
N GLY A 180 9.25 0.40 -4.33
CA GLY A 180 10.35 -0.55 -4.23
C GLY A 180 11.67 0.10 -3.80
N PRO A 181 12.68 -0.72 -3.48
CA PRO A 181 13.98 -0.24 -2.99
C PRO A 181 14.77 0.59 -4.03
N ASP A 182 14.41 0.53 -5.32
CA ASP A 182 15.15 1.18 -6.41
C ASP A 182 14.67 2.61 -6.74
N THR A 183 13.69 3.16 -6.02
CA THR A 183 13.00 4.40 -6.42
C THR A 183 13.68 5.71 -6.01
N GLY A 184 14.93 5.67 -5.50
CA GLY A 184 15.66 6.88 -5.10
C GLY A 184 17.18 6.73 -5.00
N MET A 185 17.90 7.85 -4.80
CA MET A 185 19.36 7.86 -4.57
C MET A 185 19.80 6.98 -3.38
N ASP A 186 18.89 6.64 -2.47
CA ASP A 186 19.18 5.74 -1.35
C ASP A 186 19.31 4.27 -1.78
N ALA A 187 18.84 3.91 -2.99
CA ALA A 187 19.16 2.63 -3.63
C ALA A 187 20.68 2.44 -3.79
N TYR A 188 21.41 3.52 -4.06
CA TYR A 188 22.87 3.51 -4.17
C TYR A 188 23.55 3.21 -2.82
N ARG A 189 23.02 3.76 -1.72
CA ARG A 189 23.57 3.54 -0.37
C ARG A 189 23.25 2.14 0.15
N LEU A 190 22.05 1.61 -0.14
CA LEU A 190 21.69 0.22 0.15
C LEU A 190 22.55 -0.77 -0.62
N ARG A 191 22.93 -0.46 -1.87
CA ARG A 191 23.89 -1.27 -2.65
C ARG A 191 25.29 -1.27 -2.03
N GLN A 192 25.79 -0.12 -1.59
CA GLN A 192 27.07 -0.05 -0.86
C GLN A 192 27.02 -0.79 0.48
N ALA A 193 25.93 -0.66 1.24
CA ALA A 193 25.76 -1.33 2.53
C ALA A 193 25.60 -2.86 2.39
N ASN A 194 25.09 -3.34 1.26
CA ASN A 194 24.90 -4.77 0.97
C ASN A 194 26.04 -5.38 0.12
N GLY A 195 27.15 -4.66 -0.10
CA GLY A 195 28.34 -5.20 -0.79
C GLY A 195 28.16 -5.46 -2.29
N LEU A 196 27.12 -4.89 -2.91
CA LEU A 196 26.85 -5.02 -4.35
C LEU A 196 27.50 -3.85 -5.11
N GLU A 197 28.79 -3.96 -5.40
CA GLU A 197 29.47 -3.06 -6.34
C GLU A 197 29.11 -3.43 -7.79
N TYR A 198 28.56 -2.48 -8.54
CA TYR A 198 28.50 -2.59 -9.99
C TYR A 198 29.39 -1.50 -10.62
N ARG A 199 30.39 -1.91 -11.41
CA ARG A 199 31.07 -1.02 -12.37
C ARG A 199 30.06 -0.64 -13.43
N TRP A 200 29.71 0.63 -13.51
CA TRP A 200 29.16 1.18 -14.75
C TRP A 200 30.15 0.91 -15.90
N PRO A 201 29.71 0.48 -17.09
CA PRO A 201 30.56 0.57 -18.27
C PRO A 201 30.92 2.05 -18.42
N ASN A 202 32.21 2.32 -18.60
CA ASN A 202 32.74 3.68 -18.67
C ASN A 202 31.91 4.54 -19.63
N ALA A 203 31.78 5.82 -19.30
CA ALA A 203 31.13 6.85 -20.12
C ALA A 203 31.95 7.21 -21.39
N SER A 204 32.47 6.19 -22.07
CA SER A 204 33.08 6.26 -23.39
C SER A 204 32.41 5.15 -24.20
N GLY A 205 31.33 5.49 -24.90
CA GLY A 205 30.64 4.55 -25.77
C GLY A 205 31.58 4.11 -26.89
N GLU A 206 32.10 2.90 -26.79
CA GLU A 206 32.60 2.12 -27.92
C GLU A 206 31.94 0.74 -27.86
N LEU A 207 31.26 0.41 -28.96
CA LEU A 207 30.75 -0.92 -29.25
C LEU A 207 31.90 -1.70 -29.90
N ASP A 208 32.40 -2.73 -29.24
CA ASP A 208 33.30 -3.69 -29.86
C ASP A 208 32.48 -4.64 -30.76
N LEU A 209 32.84 -4.68 -32.05
CA LEU A 209 32.56 -5.77 -32.98
C LEU A 209 33.73 -6.77 -32.95
#